data_AF-A0A6I0FAM0-F1
#
_entry.id   AF-A0A6I0FAM0-F1
#
_cell.length_a   1.000
_cell.length_b   1.000
_cell.length_c   1.000
_cell.angle_alpha   90.00
_cell.angle_beta   90.00
_cell.angle_gamma   90.00
#
_symmetry.space_group_name_H-M   'P 1'
#
loop_
_entity.id
_entity.type
_entity.pdbx_description
1 polymer ?
#
loop_
_entity_poly.entity_id
_entity_poly.type
_entity_poly.pdbx_seq_one_letter_code
_entity_poly.pdbx_strand_id
1 'polypeptide(L)' 'MAVYKCEKCGEVIEKRCKPGKCPKCGATKDELIKQ' A
#
# COMPACT_ATOMS: atom_id res chain seq x y z
N MET A 1 12.58 -5.06 4.02
CA MET A 1 11.51 -4.11 3.65
C MET A 1 10.40 -4.92 2.99
N ALA A 2 9.15 -4.50 3.08
CA ALA A 2 8.03 -5.14 2.39
C ALA A 2 7.49 -4.16 1.34
N VAL A 3 7.16 -4.70 0.17
CA VAL A 3 6.57 -3.93 -0.91
C VAL A 3 5.06 -4.12 -0.81
N TYR A 4 4.30 -3.04 -0.89
CA TYR A 4 2.85 -3.06 -0.86
C TYR A 4 2.32 -2.36 -2.10
N LYS A 5 1.56 -3.05 -2.93
CA LYS A 5 0.88 -2.48 -4.07
C LYS A 5 -0.55 -2.13 -3.69
N CYS A 6 -0.95 -0.89 -3.96
CA CYS A 6 -2.33 -0.46 -3.82
C CYS A 6 -3.15 -0.96 -5.00
N GLU A 7 -4.21 -1.72 -4.74
CA GLU A 7 -5.11 -2.19 -5.81
C GLU A 7 -5.95 -1.06 -6.40
N LYS A 8 -6.28 -0.05 -5.60
CA LYS A 8 -7.14 1.06 -6.03
C LYS A 8 -6.49 2.00 -7.05
N CYS A 9 -5.20 2.30 -6.87
CA CYS A 9 -4.48 3.26 -7.72
C CYS A 9 -3.20 2.71 -8.36
N GLY A 10 -2.84 1.47 -8.07
CA GLY A 10 -1.62 0.82 -8.58
C GLY A 10 -0.33 1.25 -7.90
N GLU A 11 -0.38 2.15 -6.90
CA GLU A 11 0.82 2.71 -6.25
C GLU A 11 1.63 1.62 -5.53
N VAL A 12 2.94 1.65 -5.70
CA VAL A 12 3.87 0.73 -5.03
C VAL A 12 4.51 1.45 -3.85
N ILE A 13 4.35 0.88 -2.66
CA ILE A 13 4.76 1.46 -1.37
C ILE A 13 5.76 0.51 -0.74
N GLU A 14 7.00 0.96 -0.58
CA GLU A 14 8.05 0.19 0.07
C GLU A 14 8.18 0.63 1.53
N LYS A 15 7.71 -0.20 2.46
CA LYS A 15 7.78 0.07 3.91
C LYS A 15 8.09 -1.17 4.71
N ARG A 16 8.68 -0.99 5.90
CA ARG A 16 8.96 -2.10 6.81
C ARG A 16 7.68 -2.73 7.38
N CYS A 17 6.64 -1.92 7.59
CA CYS A 17 5.35 -2.32 8.14
C CYS A 17 4.22 -2.00 7.14
N LYS A 18 3.11 -2.75 7.22
CA LYS A 18 1.95 -2.53 6.35
C LYS A 18 1.43 -1.10 6.53
N PRO A 19 1.34 -0.29 5.46
CA PRO A 19 0.84 1.07 5.57
C PRO A 19 -0.63 1.06 6.02
N GLY A 20 -1.01 1.97 6.90
CA GLY A 20 -2.41 2.11 7.34
C GLY A 20 -3.33 2.63 6.22
N LYS A 21 -2.77 3.45 5.32
CA LYS A 21 -3.44 3.99 4.14
C LYS A 21 -2.43 4.18 3.00
N CYS A 22 -2.91 4.16 1.76
CA CYS A 22 -2.13 4.51 0.58
C CYS A 22 -1.81 6.01 0.61
N PRO A 23 -0.53 6.41 0.49
CA PRO A 23 -0.14 7.82 0.52
C PRO A 23 -0.61 8.61 -0.70
N LYS A 24 -0.96 7.93 -1.79
CA LYS A 24 -1.35 8.57 -3.05
C LYS A 24 -2.85 8.81 -3.19
N CYS A 25 -3.66 7.83 -2.83
CA CYS A 25 -5.11 7.85 -3.07
C CYS A 25 -5.95 7.75 -1.79
N GLY A 26 -5.31 7.57 -0.62
CA GLY A 26 -6.02 7.43 0.66
C GLY A 26 -6.73 6.08 0.86
N ALA A 27 -6.55 5.10 -0.04
CA ALA A 27 -7.05 3.73 0.11
C ALA A 27 -6.63 3.14 1.46
N THR A 28 -7.46 2.29 2.06
CA THR A 28 -7.17 1.71 3.38
C THR A 28 -6.15 0.57 3.29
N LYS A 29 -5.62 0.13 4.43
CA LYS A 29 -4.66 -0.99 4.52
C LYS A 29 -5.16 -2.30 3.93
N ASP A 30 -6.47 -2.49 3.83
CA ASP A 30 -7.09 -3.69 3.27
C ASP A 30 -6.91 -3.75 1.74
N GLU A 31 -6.88 -2.58 1.09
CA GLU A 31 -6.63 -2.40 -0.35
C GLU A 31 -5.12 -2.34 -0.71
N LEU A 32 -4.25 -2.58 0.27
CA LEU A 32 -2.79 -2.64 0.10
C LEU A 32 -2.35 -4.10 0.16
N ILE A 33 -2.05 -4.67 -1.01
CA ILE A 33 -1.59 -6.05 -1.14
C ILE A 33 -0.06 -6.08 -1.03
N LYS A 34 0.47 -7.01 -0.24
CA LYS A 34 1.91 -7.23 -0.17
C LYS A 34 2.38 -7.86 -1.49
N GLN A 35 3.33 -7.20 -2.16
CA GLN A 35 4.12 -7.76 -3.26
C GLN A 35 5.28 -8.57 -2.68
#